data_AF-A0A1B9Q4V1-F1
#
_entry.id   AF-A0A1B9Q4V1-F1
#
_cell.length_a   1.000
_cell.length_b   1.000
_cell.length_c   1.000
_cell.angle_alpha   90.00
_cell.angle_beta   90.00
_cell.angle_gamma   90.00
#
_symmetry.space_group_name_H-M   'P 1'
#
loop_
_entity.id
_entity.type
_entity.pdbx_description
1 polymer ?
#
loop_
_entity_poly.entity_id
_entity_poly.type
_entity_poly.pdbx_seq_one_letter_code
_entity_poly.pdbx_strand_id
1 'polypeptide(L)' 'MFSKTHNGARASAVLYRLIETVKANDCEPYEYLEYVLREIPKLKSEDDHGHLLPWNMPKTE' A
#
# COMPACT_ATOMS: atom_id res chain seq x y z
N MET A 1 5.80 -18.76 -1.11
CA MET A 1 4.87 -18.52 0.03
C MET A 1 5.64 -17.97 1.20
N PHE A 2 5.47 -16.68 1.50
CA PHE A 2 6.02 -16.00 2.68
C PHE A 2 5.33 -16.46 4.00
N SER A 3 4.91 -17.72 4.12
CA SER A 3 3.99 -18.17 5.19
C SER A 3 4.68 -19.00 6.28
N LYS A 4 5.99 -19.25 6.19
CA LYS A 4 6.73 -20.13 7.12
C LYS A 4 7.48 -19.40 8.23
N THR A 5 7.43 -18.07 8.28
CA THR A 5 8.07 -17.27 9.33
C THR A 5 7.06 -16.29 9.93
N HIS A 6 7.18 -15.99 11.23
CA HIS A 6 6.34 -15.00 11.91
C HIS A 6 6.31 -13.65 11.16
N ASN A 7 7.46 -13.25 10.61
CA ASN A 7 7.59 -12.03 9.81
C ASN A 7 6.80 -12.10 8.51
N GLY A 8 6.79 -13.25 7.85
CA GLY A 8 6.07 -13.44 6.61
C GLY A 8 4.55 -13.49 6.80
N ALA A 9 4.05 -14.18 7.84
CA ALA A 9 2.64 -14.15 8.21
C ALA A 9 2.17 -12.72 8.56
N ARG A 10 3.01 -11.97 9.28
CA ARG A 10 2.75 -10.56 9.60
C ARG A 10 2.72 -9.69 8.35
N ALA A 11 3.64 -9.88 7.41
CA ALA A 11 3.64 -9.17 6.13
C ALA A 11 2.37 -9.46 5.32
N SER A 12 1.94 -10.73 5.27
CA SER A 12 0.69 -11.10 4.61
C SER A 12 -0.55 -10.47 5.28
N ALA A 13 -0.62 -10.45 6.61
CA ALA A 13 -1.71 -9.81 7.33
C ALA A 13 -1.76 -8.29 7.09
N VAL A 14 -0.60 -7.63 7.03
CA VAL A 14 -0.48 -6.21 6.68
C VAL A 14 -0.99 -5.95 5.26
N LEU A 15 -0.57 -6.77 4.29
CA LEU A 15 -1.02 -6.65 2.91
C LEU A 15 -2.54 -6.81 2.76
N TYR A 16 -3.11 -7.83 3.42
CA TYR A 16 -4.57 -8.02 3.43
C TYR A 16 -5.30 -6.82 4.02
N ARG A 17 -4.83 -6.30 5.16
CA ARG A 17 -5.44 -5.12 5.80
C ARG A 17 -5.37 -3.88 4.90
N LEU A 18 -4.28 -3.72 4.17
CA LEU A 18 -4.09 -2.66 3.21
C LEU A 18 -5.10 -2.76 2.06
N ILE A 19 -5.21 -3.94 1.45
CA ILE A 19 -6.17 -4.20 0.36
C ILE A 19 -7.61 -3.90 0.81
N GLU A 20 -8.01 -4.36 2.00
CA GLU A 20 -9.35 -4.09 2.53
C GLU A 20 -9.59 -2.59 2.79
N THR A 21 -8.55 -1.86 3.23
CA THR A 21 -8.62 -0.40 3.39
C THR A 21 -8.80 0.30 2.05
N VAL A 22 -8.08 -0.13 1.01
CA VAL A 22 -8.17 0.44 -0.34
C VAL A 22 -9.57 0.20 -0.93
N LYS A 23 -10.09 -1.02 -0.81
CA LYS A 23 -11.47 -1.36 -1.23
C LYS A 23 -12.53 -0.55 -0.51
N ALA A 24 -12.36 -0.33 0.80
CA ALA A 24 -13.30 0.49 1.58
C ALA A 24 -13.32 1.97 1.13
N ASN A 25 -12.29 2.42 0.42
CA ASN A 25 -12.19 3.76 -0.16
C ASN A 25 -12.53 3.79 -1.67
N ASP A 26 -13.16 2.74 -2.21
CA ASP A 26 -13.53 2.62 -3.63
C ASP A 26 -12.33 2.76 -4.61
N CYS A 27 -11.13 2.46 -4.13
CA CYS A 27 -9.91 2.52 -4.91
C CYS A 27 -9.54 1.11 -5.41
N GLU A 28 -8.87 1.03 -6.56
CA GLU A 28 -8.43 -0.26 -7.10
C GLU A 28 -7.16 -0.74 -6.35
N PRO A 29 -7.19 -1.94 -5.72
CA PRO A 29 -6.09 -2.42 -4.89
C PRO A 29 -4.76 -2.63 -5.60
N TYR A 30 -4.77 -3.09 -6.85
CA TYR A 30 -3.57 -3.36 -7.63
C TYR A 30 -2.86 -2.06 -8.03
N GLU A 31 -3.59 -1.07 -8.55
CA GLU A 31 -3.10 0.26 -8.89
C GLU A 31 -2.50 0.96 -7.66
N TYR A 32 -3.19 0.88 -6.53
CA TYR A 32 -2.69 1.45 -5.28
C TYR A 32 -1.40 0.77 -4.80
N LEU A 33 -1.30 -0.56 -4.89
CA LEU A 33 -0.06 -1.27 -4.54
C LEU A 33 1.09 -0.90 -5.47
N GLU A 34 0.83 -0.79 -6.77
CA GLU A 34 1.83 -0.35 -7.74
C GLU A 34 2.32 1.07 -7.44
N TYR A 35 1.40 1.99 -7.15
CA TYR A 35 1.70 3.37 -6.77
C TYR A 35 2.55 3.44 -5.51
N VAL A 36 2.12 2.79 -4.42
CA VAL A 36 2.84 2.79 -3.15
C VAL A 36 4.24 2.19 -3.30
N LEU A 37 4.38 1.07 -4.01
CA LEU A 37 5.69 0.45 -4.24
C LEU A 37 6.61 1.30 -5.10
N ARG A 38 6.05 2.13 -6.01
CA ARG A 38 6.79 3.09 -6.84
C ARG A 38 7.21 4.34 -6.08
N GLU A 39 6.37 4.82 -5.16
CA GLU A 39 6.62 6.05 -4.41
C GLU A 39 7.47 5.82 -3.16
N ILE A 40 7.32 4.68 -2.45
CA ILE A 40 8.15 4.31 -1.28
C ILE A 40 9.66 4.58 -1.47
N PRO A 41 10.32 4.14 -2.55
CA PRO A 41 11.75 4.37 -2.73
C PRO A 41 12.12 5.84 -2.99
N LYS A 42 11.15 6.71 -3.29
CA LYS A 42 11.37 8.14 -3.52
C LYS A 42 11.23 8.97 -2.24
N LEU A 43 10.61 8.41 -1.20
CA LEU A 43 10.37 9.10 0.06
C LEU A 43 11.69 9.32 0.80
N LYS A 44 11.90 10.55 1.26
CA LYS A 44 12.93 10.84 2.25
C LYS A 44 12.33 10.71 3.64
N SER A 45 13.15 10.50 4.67
CA SER A 45 12.68 10.29 6.04
C SER A 45 11.83 11.43 6.63
N GLU A 46 11.87 12.61 6.01
CA GLU A 46 11.11 13.81 6.40
C GLU A 46 9.95 14.13 5.45
N ASP A 47 9.69 13.29 4.44
CA ASP A 47 8.61 13.51 3.47
C ASP A 47 7.23 13.29 4.09
N ASP A 48 6.27 14.10 3.66
CA ASP A 48 4.87 13.92 4.02
C ASP A 48 4.33 12.66 3.34
N HIS A 49 4.01 11.62 4.12
CA HIS A 49 3.46 10.37 3.60
C HIS A 49 1.96 10.46 3.26
N GLY A 50 1.33 11.62 3.41
CA GLY A 50 -0.11 11.79 3.18
C GLY A 50 -0.51 11.45 1.75
N HIS A 51 0.37 11.67 0.77
CA HIS A 51 0.10 11.32 -0.63
C HIS A 51 0.02 9.81 -0.88
N LEU A 52 0.58 8.97 -0.01
CA LEU A 52 0.50 7.51 -0.13
C LEU A 52 -0.85 6.97 0.35
N LEU A 53 -1.72 7.79 0.93
CA LEU A 53 -3.01 7.33 1.42
C LEU A 53 -3.92 6.98 0.23
N PRO A 54 -4.77 5.93 0.35
CA PRO A 54 -5.53 5.40 -0.79
C PRO A 54 -6.42 6.42 -1.49
N TRP A 55 -6.97 7.37 -0.74
CA TRP A 55 -7.80 8.46 -1.29
C TRP A 55 -7.03 9.62 -1.92
N ASN A 56 -5.70 9.69 -1.72
CA ASN A 56 -4.84 10.72 -2.28
C ASN A 56 -4.08 10.25 -3.53
N MET A 57 -4.24 8.98 -3.91
CA MET A 57 -3.64 8.46 -5.13
C MET A 57 -4.18 9.22 -6.35
N PRO A 58 -3.32 9.72 -7.24
CA PRO A 58 -3.77 10.30 -8.50
C PRO A 58 -4.48 9.22 -9.31
N LYS A 59 -5.72 9.48 -9.72
CA LYS A 59 -6.44 8.59 -10.63
C LYS A 59 -5.69 8.59 -11.96
N THR A 60 -5.18 7.43 -12.37
CA THR A 60 -4.69 7.25 -13.74
C THR A 60 -5.92 7.38 -14.65
N GLU A 61 -5.96 8.44 -15.48
CA GLU A 61 -6.98 8.64 -16.51
C GLU A 61 -6.87 7.63 -17.66
#